data_AF-A0A1W2GN24-F1
#
_entry.id   AF-A0A1W2GN24-F1
#
_cell.length_a   1.000
_cell.length_b   1.000
_cell.length_c   1.000
_cell.angle_alpha   90.00
_cell.angle_beta   90.00
_cell.angle_gamma   90.00
#
_symmetry.space_group_name_H-M   'P 1'
#
loop_
_entity.id
_entity.type
_entity.pdbx_description
1 polymer ?
#
loop_
_entity_poly.entity_id
_entity_poly.type
_entity_poly.pdbx_seq_one_letter_code
_entity_poly.pdbx_strand_id
1 'polypeptide(L)'
;MNCRTRKRKEEICSQYYIQPVNYIQLLEGQTKEGCCGPLDDKYYIFSYRPRGDYNIKPKYFFVGTHCANEFLDIINHKALTLFNPLAIDSNGSSSSTGLSKGSDNFGKLNPFNQELLSAINMLCITWDIIPESGLVDIITYTKKFSDTPNTNGLEWFNNMVSKDGLNRSLRQMIDTLRQKNKLKDLKYDRLNQYLNDHKMENHIG
;
A
#
# COMPACT_ATOMS: atom_id res chain seq x y z
N MET A 1 -18.05 11.00 2.23
CA MET A 1 -18.59 10.25 3.39
C MET A 1 -18.15 11.00 4.65
N ASN A 2 -18.97 11.11 5.70
CA ASN A 2 -18.57 11.72 6.97
C ASN A 2 -18.49 10.62 8.04
N CYS A 3 -17.31 10.45 8.64
CA CYS A 3 -17.01 9.38 9.59
C CYS A 3 -16.57 9.90 10.97
N ARG A 4 -16.78 11.19 11.27
CA ARG A 4 -16.14 11.86 12.41
C ARG A 4 -16.46 11.22 13.77
N THR A 5 -17.70 10.80 14.00
CA THR A 5 -18.13 10.25 15.30
C THR A 5 -18.09 8.72 15.32
N ARG A 6 -17.79 8.12 16.47
CA ARG A 6 -17.80 6.66 16.66
C ARG A 6 -19.14 6.03 16.26
N LYS A 7 -20.26 6.59 16.73
CA LYS A 7 -21.61 6.16 16.35
C LYS A 7 -21.81 6.09 14.83
N ARG A 8 -21.31 7.10 14.10
CA ARG A 8 -21.40 7.11 12.64
C ARG A 8 -20.56 5.99 12.02
N LYS A 9 -19.37 5.71 12.55
CA LYS A 9 -18.53 4.58 12.10
C LYS A 9 -19.22 3.24 12.35
N GLU A 10 -19.90 3.07 13.49
CA GLU A 10 -20.69 1.86 13.80
C GLU A 10 -21.86 1.67 12.82
N GLU A 11 -22.60 2.73 12.52
CA GLU A 11 -23.66 2.73 11.48
C GLU A 11 -23.11 2.36 10.09
N ILE A 12 -21.94 2.88 9.75
CA ILE A 12 -21.27 2.55 8.49
C ILE A 12 -20.89 1.06 8.47
N CYS A 13 -20.31 0.54 9.55
CA CYS A 13 -19.89 -0.86 9.63
C CYS A 13 -21.08 -1.83 9.69
N SER A 14 -22.26 -1.40 10.14
CA SER A 14 -23.48 -2.22 10.10
C SER A 14 -24.08 -2.30 8.69
N GLN A 15 -23.95 -1.25 7.88
CA GLN A 15 -24.48 -1.21 6.50
C GLN A 15 -23.51 -1.78 5.46
N TYR A 16 -22.20 -1.64 5.69
CA TYR A 16 -21.16 -1.98 4.73
C TYR A 16 -20.18 -3.00 5.29
N TYR A 17 -19.67 -3.86 4.41
CA TYR A 17 -18.48 -4.66 4.68
C TYR A 17 -17.26 -3.76 4.49
N ILE A 18 -16.61 -3.38 5.59
CA ILE A 18 -15.42 -2.50 5.61
C ILE A 18 -14.17 -3.37 5.78
N GLN A 19 -13.13 -3.12 4.99
CA GLN A 19 -11.85 -3.83 5.11
C GLN A 19 -10.67 -2.87 4.90
N PRO A 20 -9.66 -2.86 5.80
CA PRO A 20 -8.46 -2.08 5.59
C PRO A 20 -7.65 -2.67 4.43
N VAL A 21 -7.18 -1.80 3.54
CA VAL A 21 -6.42 -2.18 2.34
C VAL A 21 -4.94 -1.94 2.58
N ASN A 22 -4.58 -0.68 2.88
CA ASN A 22 -3.20 -0.23 3.06
C ASN A 22 -3.10 0.84 4.16
N TYR A 23 -1.90 0.96 4.75
CA TYR A 23 -1.52 2.05 5.65
C TYR A 23 -0.22 2.67 5.14
N ILE A 24 -0.25 3.95 4.75
CA ILE A 24 0.81 4.59 3.96
C ILE A 24 1.21 5.93 4.59
N GLN A 25 2.49 6.25 4.51
CA GLN A 25 3.03 7.59 4.80
C GLN A 25 2.66 8.57 3.68
N LEU A 26 2.02 9.69 4.02
CA LEU A 26 1.80 10.79 3.09
C LEU A 26 3.14 11.48 2.82
N LEU A 27 3.43 11.75 1.54
CA LEU A 27 4.66 12.41 1.11
C LEU A 27 4.46 13.89 0.86
N GLU A 28 5.56 14.65 0.89
CA GLU A 28 5.54 16.08 0.61
C GLU A 28 5.00 16.35 -0.79
N GLY A 29 4.06 17.30 -0.87
CA GLY A 29 3.36 17.67 -2.10
C GLY A 29 2.12 16.84 -2.39
N GLN A 30 1.78 15.84 -1.56
CA GLN A 30 0.52 15.11 -1.65
C GLN A 30 -0.51 15.68 -0.67
N THR A 31 -1.77 15.67 -1.08
CA THR A 31 -2.90 15.99 -0.21
C THR A 31 -3.95 14.90 -0.33
N LYS A 32 -4.59 14.55 0.79
CA LYS A 32 -5.69 13.57 0.82
C LYS A 32 -6.81 14.08 1.71
N GLU A 33 -8.01 14.11 1.15
CA GLU A 33 -9.23 14.38 1.91
C GLU A 33 -9.76 13.08 2.51
N GLY A 34 -9.70 12.98 3.84
CA GLY A 34 -10.17 11.84 4.59
C GLY A 34 -11.63 11.96 5.01
N CYS A 35 -12.28 10.81 5.27
CA CYS A 35 -13.65 10.76 5.76
C CYS A 35 -13.86 11.48 7.11
N CYS A 36 -12.79 11.62 7.89
CA CYS A 36 -12.77 12.32 9.17
C CYS A 36 -12.25 13.77 9.06
N GLY A 37 -11.68 14.16 7.91
CA GLY A 37 -11.04 15.45 7.67
C GLY A 37 -9.76 15.32 6.83
N PRO A 38 -9.09 16.44 6.53
CA PRO A 38 -7.83 16.47 5.79
C PRO A 38 -6.74 15.63 6.46
N LEU A 39 -5.82 15.07 5.67
CA LEU A 39 -4.75 14.20 6.11
C LEU A 39 -3.38 14.83 5.81
N ASP A 40 -2.44 14.74 6.75
CA ASP A 40 -1.15 15.44 6.71
C ASP A 40 0.09 14.55 7.05
N ASP A 41 -0.06 13.46 7.80
CA ASP A 41 1.05 12.53 8.13
C ASP A 41 0.88 11.15 7.49
N LYS A 42 -0.03 10.33 8.00
CA LYS A 42 -0.25 8.94 7.55
C LYS A 42 -1.71 8.67 7.37
N TYR A 43 -2.03 7.82 6.42
CA TYR A 43 -3.40 7.49 6.11
C TYR A 43 -3.62 6.01 5.84
N TYR A 44 -4.78 5.53 6.26
CA TYR A 44 -5.32 4.27 5.85
C TYR A 44 -6.18 4.44 4.60
N ILE A 45 -6.15 3.42 3.76
CA ILE A 45 -7.14 3.19 2.72
C ILE A 45 -8.06 2.08 3.20
N PHE A 46 -9.36 2.32 3.24
CA PHE A 46 -10.37 1.29 3.48
C PHE A 46 -11.19 1.06 2.22
N SER A 47 -11.51 -0.20 1.98
CA SER A 47 -12.54 -0.60 1.02
C SER A 47 -13.87 -0.75 1.73
N TYR A 48 -14.96 -0.47 1.02
CA TYR A 48 -16.32 -0.69 1.49
C TYR A 48 -17.24 -1.14 0.37
N ARG A 49 -18.16 -2.04 0.69
CA ARG A 49 -19.26 -2.47 -0.18
C ARG A 49 -20.52 -2.76 0.65
N PRO A 50 -21.73 -2.59 0.09
CA PRO A 50 -22.96 -2.91 0.81
C PRO A 50 -22.95 -4.36 1.32
N ARG A 51 -23.46 -4.59 2.54
CA ARG A 51 -23.66 -5.98 3.00
C ARG A 51 -24.78 -6.62 2.20
N GLY A 52 -24.61 -7.90 1.86
CA GLY A 52 -25.59 -8.68 1.10
C GLY A 52 -25.46 -8.58 -0.42
N ASP A 53 -24.67 -7.64 -0.95
CA ASP A 53 -24.38 -7.55 -2.38
C ASP A 53 -22.90 -7.81 -2.66
N TYR A 54 -22.60 -9.06 -3.00
CA TYR A 54 -21.23 -9.50 -3.26
C TYR A 54 -20.74 -9.16 -4.67
N ASN A 55 -21.63 -8.75 -5.57
CA ASN A 55 -21.33 -8.47 -6.98
C ASN A 55 -20.96 -7.00 -7.21
N ILE A 56 -21.31 -6.10 -6.28
CA ILE A 56 -20.89 -4.71 -6.33
C ILE A 56 -19.38 -4.58 -6.10
N LYS A 57 -18.72 -3.88 -7.03
CA LYS A 57 -17.32 -3.48 -6.89
C LYS A 57 -17.13 -2.61 -5.63
N PRO A 58 -16.11 -2.89 -4.80
CA PRO A 58 -15.86 -2.09 -3.62
C PRO A 58 -15.50 -0.65 -4.01
N LYS A 59 -15.93 0.29 -3.17
CA LYS A 59 -15.49 1.68 -3.19
C LYS A 59 -14.44 1.89 -2.10
N TYR A 60 -13.77 3.03 -2.11
CA TYR A 60 -12.67 3.30 -1.17
C TYR A 60 -12.79 4.66 -0.51
N PHE A 61 -12.22 4.78 0.68
CA PHE A 61 -12.09 6.05 1.39
C PHE A 61 -10.81 6.08 2.22
N PHE A 62 -10.34 7.30 2.50
CA PHE A 62 -9.14 7.55 3.29
C PHE A 62 -9.51 7.99 4.70
N VAL A 63 -8.69 7.62 5.69
CA VAL A 63 -8.80 8.12 7.07
C VAL A 63 -7.42 8.23 7.69
N GLY A 64 -7.22 9.22 8.56
CA GLY A 64 -6.01 9.31 9.38
C GLY A 64 -5.99 8.24 10.48
N THR A 65 -4.82 8.05 11.10
CA THR A 65 -4.56 6.97 12.07
C THR A 65 -5.59 6.87 13.20
N HIS A 66 -5.99 8.00 13.81
CA HIS A 66 -6.96 7.99 14.91
C HIS A 66 -8.33 7.44 14.47
N CYS A 67 -8.85 7.96 13.36
CA CYS A 67 -10.12 7.53 12.79
C CYS A 67 -10.06 6.08 12.26
N ALA A 68 -8.91 5.66 11.73
CA ALA A 68 -8.66 4.28 11.30
C ALA A 68 -8.73 3.28 12.48
N ASN A 69 -8.12 3.62 13.61
CA ASN A 69 -8.09 2.74 14.78
C ASN A 69 -9.50 2.43 15.31
N GLU A 70 -10.41 3.39 15.28
CA GLU A 70 -11.81 3.14 15.62
C GLU A 70 -12.50 2.19 14.61
N PHE A 71 -12.26 2.35 13.31
CA PHE A 71 -12.79 1.40 12.32
C PHE A 71 -12.27 -0.01 12.54
N LEU A 72 -10.96 -0.14 12.76
CA LEU A 72 -10.29 -1.43 13.03
C LEU A 72 -10.85 -2.10 14.29
N ASP A 73 -11.09 -1.33 15.36
CA ASP A 73 -11.73 -1.80 16.59
C ASP A 73 -13.15 -2.32 16.32
N ILE A 74 -13.99 -1.54 15.64
CA ILE A 74 -15.38 -1.91 15.31
C ILE A 74 -15.45 -3.20 14.48
N ILE A 75 -14.56 -3.38 13.50
CA ILE A 75 -14.54 -4.57 12.65
C ILE A 75 -13.68 -5.71 13.21
N ASN A 76 -13.12 -5.55 14.42
CA ASN A 76 -12.22 -6.49 15.07
C ASN A 76 -11.04 -6.93 14.18
N HIS A 77 -10.38 -5.98 13.53
CA HIS A 77 -9.25 -6.22 12.65
C HIS A 77 -7.96 -5.63 13.25
N LYS A 78 -6.86 -6.36 13.17
CA LYS A 78 -5.54 -5.88 13.64
C LYS A 78 -5.06 -4.70 12.79
N ALA A 79 -4.30 -3.77 13.38
CA ALA A 79 -3.69 -2.68 12.63
C ALA A 79 -2.78 -3.20 11.50
N LEU A 80 -2.79 -2.50 10.36
CA LEU A 80 -1.88 -2.81 9.26
C LEU A 80 -0.50 -2.23 9.54
N THR A 81 0.53 -2.86 9.00
CA THR A 81 1.88 -2.32 9.01
C THR A 81 1.96 -1.09 8.11
N LEU A 82 2.56 -0.01 8.63
CA LEU A 82 2.81 1.20 7.86
C LEU A 82 3.84 0.94 6.76
N PHE A 83 3.49 1.25 5.52
CA PHE A 83 4.46 1.43 4.45
C PHE A 83 5.00 2.86 4.49
N ASN A 84 6.26 3.02 4.91
CA ASN A 84 6.95 4.29 4.96
C ASN A 84 8.20 4.28 4.06
N PRO A 85 8.17 4.97 2.90
CA PRO A 85 9.31 5.05 2.00
C PRO A 85 10.30 6.16 2.38
N LEU A 86 10.03 7.01 3.38
CA LEU A 86 10.96 8.05 3.84
C LEU A 86 12.16 7.44 4.58
N ALA A 87 13.34 8.00 4.34
CA ALA A 87 14.55 7.71 5.11
C ALA A 87 14.47 8.40 6.48
N ILE A 88 14.94 7.74 7.53
CA ILE A 88 15.07 8.35 8.86
C ILE A 88 16.44 9.03 8.92
N ASP A 89 16.49 10.32 9.21
CA ASP A 89 17.76 11.01 9.48
C ASP A 89 18.35 10.45 10.78
N SER A 90 19.56 9.89 10.71
CA SER A 90 20.23 9.18 11.81
C SER A 90 20.82 10.11 12.89
N ASN A 91 20.05 11.10 13.36
CA ASN A 91 20.43 11.97 14.48
C ASN A 91 19.37 11.89 15.58
N GLY A 92 19.63 11.03 16.57
CA GLY A 92 18.89 11.01 17.84
C GLY A 92 18.01 9.77 18.01
N SER A 93 18.45 8.87 18.88
CA SER A 93 17.86 7.57 19.21
C SER A 93 18.00 6.53 18.10
N SER A 94 19.00 5.67 18.28
CA SER A 94 18.99 4.29 17.80
C SER A 94 17.77 3.57 18.39
N SER A 95 16.60 3.85 17.82
CA SER A 95 15.51 2.90 17.77
C SER A 95 15.84 1.93 16.65
N SER A 96 16.66 0.92 17.00
CA SER A 96 16.57 -0.38 16.34
C SER A 96 15.16 -0.91 16.55
N THR A 97 14.22 -0.43 15.75
CA THR A 97 12.80 -0.80 15.83
C THR A 97 12.32 -0.83 14.39
N GLY A 98 12.51 -1.93 13.67
CA GLY A 98 11.91 -3.21 14.04
C GLY A 98 10.51 -3.20 13.46
N LEU A 99 10.26 -4.13 12.54
CA LEU A 99 8.93 -4.69 12.30
C LEU A 99 8.20 -4.70 13.65
N SER A 100 7.21 -3.81 13.82
CA SER A 100 6.49 -3.71 15.08
C SER A 100 6.01 -5.10 15.46
N LYS A 101 6.46 -5.60 16.62
CA LYS A 101 5.88 -6.77 17.29
C LYS A 101 4.41 -6.45 17.54
N GLY A 102 3.59 -6.87 16.59
CA GLY A 102 2.17 -6.57 16.50
C GLY A 102 1.62 -7.33 15.29
N SER A 103 1.50 -8.65 15.46
CA SER A 103 1.08 -9.66 14.48
C SER A 103 2.21 -10.22 13.60
N ASP A 104 2.72 -11.36 14.05
CA ASP A 104 3.45 -12.35 13.27
C ASP A 104 2.88 -12.53 11.85
N ASN A 105 3.72 -12.29 10.84
CA ASN A 105 3.78 -13.04 9.56
C ASN A 105 4.78 -12.48 8.53
N PHE A 106 5.44 -11.34 8.75
CA PHE A 106 6.49 -10.86 7.82
C PHE A 106 7.84 -11.59 7.94
N GLY A 107 8.06 -12.39 8.99
CA GLY A 107 9.26 -13.22 9.14
C GLY A 107 9.34 -14.39 8.14
N LYS A 108 8.30 -14.61 7.33
CA LYS A 108 8.23 -15.66 6.29
C LYS A 108 8.10 -15.13 4.86
N LEU A 109 7.88 -13.83 4.67
CA LEU A 109 7.63 -13.31 3.33
C LEU A 109 8.90 -13.40 2.48
N ASN A 110 8.81 -14.11 1.35
CA ASN A 110 9.89 -14.27 0.39
C ASN A 110 10.46 -12.88 0.00
N PRO A 111 11.79 -12.68 -0.03
CA PRO A 111 12.39 -11.40 -0.41
C PRO A 111 11.89 -10.85 -1.77
N PHE A 112 11.63 -11.72 -2.75
CA PHE A 112 11.02 -11.34 -4.02
C PHE A 112 9.63 -10.71 -3.82
N ASN A 113 8.81 -11.33 -2.97
CA ASN A 113 7.47 -10.84 -2.65
C ASN A 113 7.51 -9.54 -1.83
N GLN A 114 8.52 -9.35 -0.99
CA GLN A 114 8.74 -8.08 -0.29
C GLN A 114 9.02 -6.94 -1.29
N GLU A 115 9.91 -7.19 -2.26
CA GLU A 115 10.19 -6.22 -3.33
C GLU A 115 8.92 -5.92 -4.14
N LEU A 116 8.16 -6.95 -4.54
CA LEU A 116 6.92 -6.77 -5.31
C LEU A 116 5.88 -5.95 -4.55
N LEU A 117 5.63 -6.25 -3.26
CA LEU A 117 4.69 -5.47 -2.45
C LEU A 117 5.17 -4.02 -2.24
N SER A 118 6.47 -3.82 -2.05
CA SER A 118 7.06 -2.49 -1.97
C SER A 118 6.88 -1.71 -3.28
N ALA A 119 7.12 -2.36 -4.42
CA ALA A 119 6.96 -1.77 -5.74
C ALA A 119 5.50 -1.38 -6.01
N ILE A 120 4.53 -2.23 -5.68
CA ILE A 120 3.10 -1.93 -5.79
C ILE A 120 2.72 -0.72 -4.95
N ASN A 121 3.18 -0.65 -3.69
CA ASN A 121 2.92 0.51 -2.84
C ASN A 121 3.52 1.78 -3.43
N MET A 122 4.74 1.72 -3.96
CA MET A 122 5.37 2.87 -4.62
C MET A 122 4.60 3.30 -5.88
N LEU A 123 4.11 2.36 -6.71
CA LEU A 123 3.29 2.70 -7.87
C LEU A 123 2.02 3.44 -7.44
N CYS A 124 1.34 2.95 -6.40
CA CYS A 124 0.14 3.59 -5.87
C CYS A 124 0.42 5.02 -5.41
N ILE A 125 1.57 5.25 -4.78
CA ILE A 125 2.00 6.59 -4.36
C ILE A 125 2.33 7.47 -5.58
N THR A 126 3.10 6.98 -6.54
CA THR A 126 3.57 7.77 -7.69
C THR A 126 2.46 8.14 -8.67
N TRP A 127 1.46 7.28 -8.82
CA TRP A 127 0.28 7.54 -9.66
C TRP A 127 -0.90 8.12 -8.89
N ASP A 128 -0.76 8.24 -7.57
CA ASP A 128 -1.82 8.68 -6.66
C ASP A 128 -3.10 7.82 -6.73
N ILE A 129 -2.94 6.52 -7.00
CA ILE A 129 -4.04 5.55 -7.13
C ILE A 129 -4.20 4.67 -5.90
N ILE A 130 -5.37 4.05 -5.81
CA ILE A 130 -5.66 3.00 -4.83
C ILE A 130 -5.40 1.65 -5.52
N PRO A 131 -4.80 0.64 -4.84
CA PRO A 131 -4.73 -0.69 -5.40
C PRO A 131 -6.15 -1.25 -5.49
N GLU A 132 -6.73 -1.21 -6.69
CA GLU A 132 -8.02 -1.81 -7.01
C GLU A 132 -7.86 -2.97 -7.99
N SER A 133 -8.89 -3.82 -8.09
CA SER A 133 -8.95 -4.90 -9.08
C SER A 133 -7.69 -5.79 -9.02
N GLY A 134 -7.00 -6.00 -10.15
CA GLY A 134 -5.82 -6.86 -10.25
C GLY A 134 -4.68 -6.56 -9.25
N LEU A 135 -4.50 -5.31 -8.81
CA LEU A 135 -3.51 -5.01 -7.78
C LEU A 135 -3.88 -5.63 -6.42
N VAL A 136 -5.17 -5.64 -6.06
CA VAL A 136 -5.66 -6.30 -4.83
C VAL A 136 -5.44 -7.80 -4.91
N ASP A 137 -5.69 -8.41 -6.07
CA ASP A 137 -5.50 -9.84 -6.28
C ASP A 137 -4.02 -10.22 -6.14
N ILE A 138 -3.12 -9.43 -6.72
CA ILE A 138 -1.67 -9.64 -6.58
C ILE A 138 -1.25 -9.48 -5.12
N ILE A 139 -1.65 -8.41 -4.43
CA ILE A 139 -1.31 -8.20 -3.01
C ILE A 139 -1.82 -9.36 -2.16
N THR A 140 -3.07 -9.78 -2.36
CA THR A 140 -3.72 -10.85 -1.59
C THR A 140 -3.05 -12.19 -1.82
N TYR A 141 -2.79 -12.54 -3.08
CA TYR A 141 -2.08 -13.76 -3.44
C TYR A 141 -0.67 -13.79 -2.85
N THR A 142 0.07 -12.69 -2.99
CA THR A 142 1.46 -12.54 -2.51
C THR A 142 1.55 -12.69 -1.00
N LYS A 143 0.58 -12.16 -0.25
CA LYS A 143 0.51 -12.31 1.21
C LYS A 143 0.05 -13.71 1.63
N LYS A 144 -0.86 -14.34 0.89
CA LYS A 144 -1.38 -15.68 1.19
C LYS A 144 -0.33 -16.78 0.94
N PHE A 145 0.41 -16.67 -0.16
CA PHE A 145 1.47 -17.59 -0.54
C PHE A 145 2.84 -16.94 -0.31
N SER A 146 3.13 -16.64 0.96
CA SER A 146 4.25 -15.79 1.37
C SER A 146 5.62 -16.33 0.94
N ASP A 147 5.78 -17.64 0.88
CA ASP A 147 7.09 -18.29 0.75
C ASP A 147 7.51 -18.47 -0.72
N THR A 148 6.54 -18.44 -1.66
CA THR A 148 6.77 -18.66 -3.09
C THR A 148 6.81 -17.33 -3.85
N PRO A 149 7.83 -17.06 -4.69
CA PRO A 149 7.86 -15.87 -5.53
C PRO A 149 6.62 -15.75 -6.41
N ASN A 150 5.90 -14.63 -6.34
CA ASN A 150 4.74 -14.37 -7.18
C ASN A 150 5.16 -13.79 -8.54
N THR A 151 5.76 -14.63 -9.39
CA THR A 151 6.28 -14.22 -10.69
C THR A 151 5.19 -13.76 -11.65
N ASN A 152 4.05 -14.47 -11.71
CA ASN A 152 2.87 -14.03 -12.49
C ASN A 152 2.38 -12.63 -12.05
N GLY A 153 2.41 -12.36 -10.75
CA GLY A 153 2.10 -11.04 -10.21
C GLY A 153 3.11 -9.97 -10.64
N LEU A 154 4.41 -10.30 -10.68
CA LEU A 154 5.44 -9.41 -11.22
C LEU A 154 5.21 -9.12 -12.71
N GLU A 155 4.96 -10.13 -13.53
CA GLU A 155 4.77 -9.95 -14.97
C GLU A 155 3.56 -9.05 -15.27
N TRP A 156 2.45 -9.28 -14.56
CA TRP A 156 1.26 -8.42 -14.66
C TRP A 156 1.56 -7.00 -14.19
N PHE A 157 2.26 -6.86 -13.06
CA PHE A 157 2.62 -5.55 -12.51
C PHE A 157 3.56 -4.78 -13.46
N ASN A 158 4.56 -5.43 -14.04
CA ASN A 158 5.47 -4.84 -15.02
C ASN A 158 4.71 -4.34 -16.26
N ASN A 159 3.74 -5.13 -16.76
CA ASN A 159 2.85 -4.70 -17.84
C ASN A 159 1.85 -3.59 -17.43
N MET A 160 1.58 -3.43 -16.13
CA MET A 160 0.83 -2.27 -15.66
C MET A 160 1.71 -1.02 -15.69
N VAL A 161 2.96 -1.11 -15.22
CA VAL A 161 3.90 0.02 -15.21
C VAL A 161 4.25 0.48 -16.63
N SER A 162 4.32 -0.43 -17.61
CA SER A 162 4.54 -0.09 -19.03
C SER A 162 3.49 0.87 -19.62
N LYS A 163 2.33 1.00 -18.96
CA LYS A 163 1.24 1.89 -19.35
C LYS A 163 1.33 3.28 -18.70
N ASP A 164 2.44 3.61 -18.04
CA ASP A 164 2.68 4.98 -17.58
C ASP A 164 2.54 5.95 -18.75
N GLY A 165 1.74 7.00 -18.58
CA GLY A 165 1.44 7.95 -19.66
C GLY A 165 2.66 8.71 -20.18
N LEU A 166 3.77 8.72 -19.43
CA LEU A 166 5.05 9.31 -19.82
C LEU A 166 6.11 8.25 -20.16
N ASN A 167 5.71 6.98 -20.26
CA ASN A 167 6.58 5.83 -20.51
C ASN A 167 7.77 5.73 -19.53
N ARG A 168 7.55 6.09 -18.26
CA ARG A 168 8.58 6.04 -17.22
C ARG A 168 8.63 4.68 -16.56
N SER A 169 9.82 4.25 -16.16
CA SER A 169 9.97 3.14 -15.22
C SER A 169 9.54 3.52 -13.81
N LEU A 170 9.24 2.53 -12.96
CA LEU A 170 8.95 2.77 -11.55
C LEU A 170 10.09 3.52 -10.87
N ARG A 171 11.36 3.18 -11.16
CA ARG A 171 12.53 3.89 -10.63
C ARG A 171 12.50 5.38 -10.99
N GLN A 172 12.22 5.73 -12.24
CA GLN A 172 12.13 7.14 -12.69
C GLN A 172 10.99 7.90 -11.99
N MET A 173 9.86 7.23 -11.76
CA MET A 173 8.74 7.80 -10.99
C MET A 173 9.12 8.07 -9.53
N ILE A 174 9.82 7.12 -8.89
CA ILE A 174 10.34 7.27 -7.53
C ILE A 174 11.38 8.39 -7.46
N ASP A 175 12.27 8.49 -8.46
CA ASP A 175 13.28 9.55 -8.53
C ASP A 175 12.66 10.95 -8.66
N THR A 176 11.48 11.06 -9.29
CA THR A 176 10.71 12.32 -9.30
C THR A 176 10.26 12.69 -7.89
N LEU A 177 9.76 11.74 -7.10
CA LEU A 177 9.38 11.99 -5.71
C LEU A 177 10.58 12.35 -4.82
N ARG A 178 11.77 11.78 -5.09
CA ARG A 178 13.02 12.08 -4.37
C ARG A 178 13.44 13.54 -4.44
N GLN A 179 13.04 14.26 -5.47
CA GLN A 179 13.40 15.69 -5.62
C GLN A 179 12.86 16.53 -4.46
N LYS A 180 11.76 16.10 -3.84
CA LYS A 180 11.13 16.78 -2.69
C LYS A 180 11.16 15.96 -1.41
N ASN A 181 11.40 14.66 -1.50
CA ASN A 181 11.31 13.76 -0.35
C ASN A 181 12.63 13.00 -0.15
N LYS A 182 13.12 12.91 1.08
CA LYS A 182 14.23 12.01 1.43
C LYS A 182 13.73 10.57 1.46
N LEU A 183 13.74 9.87 0.32
CA LEU A 183 13.30 8.48 0.22
C LEU A 183 14.42 7.48 0.54
N LYS A 184 14.05 6.33 1.11
CA LYS A 184 14.92 5.15 1.21
C LYS A 184 15.40 4.73 -0.18
N ASP A 185 16.59 4.12 -0.24
CA ASP A 185 17.00 3.44 -1.45
C ASP A 185 16.29 2.09 -1.55
N LEU A 186 15.09 2.12 -2.14
CA LEU A 186 14.32 0.93 -2.45
C LEU A 186 14.97 0.22 -3.63
N LYS A 187 15.40 -1.02 -3.41
CA LYS A 187 16.02 -1.89 -4.40
C LYS A 187 15.04 -2.96 -4.85
N TYR A 188 15.01 -3.20 -6.15
CA TYR A 188 14.16 -4.20 -6.79
C TYR A 188 15.01 -5.23 -7.56
N ASP A 189 16.19 -5.53 -7.03
CA ASP A 189 17.22 -6.32 -7.70
C ASP A 189 16.69 -7.70 -8.13
N ARG A 190 15.83 -8.35 -7.32
CA ARG A 190 15.28 -9.69 -7.63
C ARG A 190 14.21 -9.61 -8.69
N LEU A 191 13.38 -8.56 -8.65
CA LEU A 191 12.38 -8.33 -9.70
C LEU A 191 13.07 -8.04 -11.04
N ASN A 192 14.07 -7.15 -11.02
CA ASN A 192 14.85 -6.77 -12.18
C ASN A 192 15.62 -7.97 -12.76
N GLN A 193 16.24 -8.78 -11.90
CA GLN A 193 16.92 -10.00 -12.32
C GLN A 193 15.94 -10.98 -12.98
N TYR A 194 14.77 -11.23 -12.40
CA TYR A 194 13.77 -12.12 -13.00
C TYR A 194 13.35 -11.64 -14.39
N LEU A 195 13.03 -10.35 -14.55
CA LEU A 195 12.62 -9.80 -15.85
C LEU A 195 13.74 -9.94 -16.90
N ASN A 196 14.99 -9.69 -16.51
CA ASN A 196 16.15 -9.82 -17.39
C ASN A 196 16.39 -11.28 -17.80
N ASP A 197 16.34 -12.22 -16.86
CA ASP A 197 16.55 -13.66 -17.10
C ASP A 197 15.49 -14.22 -18.06
N HIS A 198 14.27 -13.66 -18.04
CA HIS A 198 13.16 -14.02 -18.91
C HIS A 198 13.05 -13.14 -20.17
N LYS A 199 14.03 -12.27 -20.43
CA LYS A 199 14.10 -11.37 -21.60
C LYS A 199 12.85 -10.49 -21.77
N MET A 200 12.26 -10.07 -20.65
CA MET A 200 11.14 -9.14 -20.64
C MET A 200 11.65 -7.70 -20.61
N GLU A 201 10.92 -6.79 -21.24
CA GLU A 201 11.20 -5.36 -21.08
C GLU A 201 11.00 -4.96 -19.61
N ASN A 202 12.00 -4.29 -19.05
CA ASN A 202 12.02 -3.95 -17.63
C ASN A 202 11.50 -2.53 -17.40
N HIS A 203 10.25 -2.43 -16.93
CA HIS A 203 9.61 -1.17 -16.57
C HIS A 203 9.72 -0.86 -15.07
N ILE A 204 10.39 -1.71 -14.28
CA ILE A 204 10.60 -1.48 -12.85
C ILE A 204 11.81 -0.57 -12.65
N GLY A 205 12.95 -0.93 -13.25
CA GLY A 205 14.20 -0.16 -13.17
C GLY A 205 15.09 -0.51 -11.99
#